data_AF-A0A1T2XK43-F1
#
_entry.id   AF-A0A1T2XK43-F1
#
_cell.length_a   1.000
_cell.length_b   1.000
_cell.length_c   1.000
_cell.angle_alpha   90.00
_cell.angle_beta   90.00
_cell.angle_gamma   90.00
#
_symmetry.space_group_name_H-M   'P 1'
#
loop_
_entity.id
_entity.type
_entity.pdbx_description
1 polymer ?
#
loop_
_entity_poly.entity_id
_entity_poly.type
_entity_poly.pdbx_seq_one_letter_code
_entity_poly.pdbx_strand_id
1 'polypeptide(L)'
;MGIMDHHLFKGEFSFQNQILSYNQIPKYDTAGTTIYNFAERAVEIPLALHFLSVHGIGKKILEVGNVLRHYSVLLQQIPRLGPLDTIDKFEAYPDVMNIDIMDVNTKYEVIISISTVEHVGQNGYGEHEIGDREAPLKAIVQIYNLLKTGGKAFITVPFGKLMDLGWLIQFSSNYLDLLVDKYGIPAQAIQTYFMKKIDTEATIEGPRQLWQQCERSELEHTYFHYPFAFAGGIAVIELSKIDKDIEPSDTLSTSLHYHAPVKIGDLYFSGMTLPKGQDRDGWITCLSTGYVFYGPYVTLEPQSYSLDMDIEIRGQGLFTLELTADFGQTILWSQRNIVRSENIHNILHVTTTESNVEVRLHKHGLSNSQVRVPKLLLSALEQ
;
A
#
# COMPACT_ATOMS: atom_id res chain seq x y z
N MET A 1 -6.71 7.07 -19.45
CA MET A 1 -7.36 5.94 -18.87
C MET A 1 -6.40 5.46 -17.84
N GLY A 2 -6.87 5.13 -16.65
CA GLY A 2 -6.08 4.14 -15.95
C GLY A 2 -6.13 2.82 -16.75
N ILE A 3 -6.05 1.68 -16.12
CA ILE A 3 -6.21 0.42 -16.82
C ILE A 3 -7.61 0.34 -17.50
N MET A 4 -8.58 1.23 -17.15
CA MET A 4 -9.89 1.40 -17.82
C MET A 4 -10.33 2.87 -18.12
N ASP A 5 -11.43 3.01 -18.89
CA ASP A 5 -11.97 4.25 -19.51
C ASP A 5 -12.23 5.43 -18.54
N HIS A 6 -11.97 6.67 -18.97
CA HIS A 6 -12.03 7.92 -18.17
C HIS A 6 -13.41 8.25 -17.59
N HIS A 7 -14.47 7.68 -18.14
CA HIS A 7 -15.84 7.88 -17.71
C HIS A 7 -16.18 7.22 -16.35
N LEU A 8 -15.23 6.46 -15.76
CA LEU A 8 -15.43 5.70 -14.53
C LEU A 8 -15.05 6.44 -13.24
N PHE A 9 -14.22 7.48 -13.32
CA PHE A 9 -13.73 8.19 -12.12
C PHE A 9 -14.77 9.17 -11.57
N LYS A 10 -15.54 8.71 -10.58
CA LYS A 10 -16.43 9.55 -9.76
C LYS A 10 -15.64 10.13 -8.58
N GLY A 11 -16.11 11.24 -8.02
CA GLY A 11 -15.57 11.82 -6.78
C GLY A 11 -15.95 11.04 -5.51
N GLU A 12 -16.61 9.89 -5.67
CA GLU A 12 -17.27 9.13 -4.61
C GLU A 12 -17.12 7.63 -4.85
N PHE A 13 -17.22 6.85 -3.78
CA PHE A 13 -17.25 5.39 -3.79
C PHE A 13 -18.35 4.85 -2.88
N SER A 14 -18.72 3.58 -3.06
CA SER A 14 -19.69 2.93 -2.19
C SER A 14 -19.01 2.04 -1.14
N PHE A 15 -19.53 2.08 0.08
CA PHE A 15 -19.16 1.19 1.18
C PHE A 15 -20.39 0.90 2.03
N GLN A 16 -20.70 -0.38 2.25
CA GLN A 16 -21.88 -0.82 3.02
C GLN A 16 -23.19 -0.11 2.61
N ASN A 17 -23.42 0.04 1.30
CA ASN A 17 -24.55 0.78 0.72
C ASN A 17 -24.60 2.29 1.04
N GLN A 18 -23.56 2.85 1.65
CA GLN A 18 -23.35 4.28 1.77
C GLN A 18 -22.53 4.78 0.59
N ILE A 19 -22.67 6.06 0.27
CA ILE A 19 -21.84 6.77 -0.71
C ILE A 19 -20.94 7.72 0.06
N LEU A 20 -19.63 7.59 -0.11
CA LEU A 20 -18.60 8.38 0.56
C LEU A 20 -17.74 9.08 -0.46
N SER A 21 -17.35 10.32 -0.19
CA SER A 21 -16.42 11.05 -1.06
C SER A 21 -14.99 10.58 -0.85
N TYR A 22 -14.21 10.50 -1.93
CA TYR A 22 -12.77 10.21 -1.83
C TYR A 22 -12.05 11.33 -1.07
N ASN A 23 -11.03 10.94 -0.28
CA ASN A 23 -10.13 11.89 0.32
C ASN A 23 -9.13 12.42 -0.71
N GLN A 24 -9.35 13.67 -1.12
CA GLN A 24 -8.51 14.42 -2.06
C GLN A 24 -7.60 15.45 -1.36
N ILE A 25 -7.53 15.44 -0.02
CA ILE A 25 -6.71 16.40 0.72
C ILE A 25 -5.24 16.04 0.53
N PRO A 26 -4.42 16.95 -0.01
CA PRO A 26 -2.98 16.74 -0.06
C PRO A 26 -2.36 16.91 1.33
N LYS A 27 -1.29 16.18 1.58
CA LYS A 27 -0.39 16.38 2.72
C LYS A 27 0.74 17.31 2.31
N TYR A 28 1.46 17.84 3.30
CA TYR A 28 2.73 18.53 3.09
C TYR A 28 3.84 17.67 3.66
N ASP A 29 4.95 17.53 2.93
CA ASP A 29 6.17 16.94 3.49
C ASP A 29 6.89 17.92 4.42
N THR A 30 7.99 17.47 5.03
CA THR A 30 8.82 18.29 5.92
C THR A 30 9.49 19.47 5.22
N ALA A 31 9.57 19.46 3.89
CA ALA A 31 10.07 20.57 3.07
C ALA A 31 8.96 21.53 2.62
N GLY A 32 7.70 21.27 2.98
CA GLY A 32 6.53 22.06 2.59
C GLY A 32 5.99 21.75 1.19
N THR A 33 6.45 20.68 0.55
CA THR A 33 5.98 20.24 -0.77
C THR A 33 4.62 19.59 -0.62
N THR A 34 3.67 19.97 -1.49
CA THR A 34 2.36 19.34 -1.59
C THR A 34 2.48 17.91 -2.14
N ILE A 35 2.05 16.93 -1.36
CA ILE A 35 1.93 15.53 -1.75
C ILE A 35 0.44 15.19 -1.84
N TYR A 36 -0.04 14.93 -3.04
CA TYR A 36 -1.41 14.47 -3.22
C TYR A 36 -1.56 13.00 -2.85
N ASN A 37 -2.80 12.60 -2.58
CA ASN A 37 -3.11 11.26 -2.12
C ASN A 37 -3.29 10.29 -3.30
N PHE A 38 -2.27 9.48 -3.55
CA PHE A 38 -2.28 8.38 -4.52
C PHE A 38 -2.30 6.97 -3.86
N ALA A 39 -2.43 6.95 -2.53
CA ALA A 39 -2.43 5.75 -1.70
C ALA A 39 -3.85 5.34 -1.28
N GLU A 40 -3.95 4.24 -0.52
CA GLU A 40 -5.17 3.74 0.12
C GLU A 40 -5.85 4.73 1.07
N ARG A 41 -5.12 5.74 1.56
CA ARG A 41 -5.67 6.88 2.31
C ARG A 41 -6.83 7.59 1.61
N ALA A 42 -6.98 7.41 0.29
CA ALA A 42 -8.11 7.94 -0.49
C ALA A 42 -9.45 7.37 -0.02
N VAL A 43 -9.46 6.12 0.45
CA VAL A 43 -10.66 5.45 0.99
C VAL A 43 -10.59 5.26 2.50
N GLU A 44 -9.42 5.04 3.09
CA GLU A 44 -9.33 4.79 4.53
C GLU A 44 -9.80 5.97 5.38
N ILE A 45 -9.45 7.20 4.99
CA ILE A 45 -9.81 8.40 5.76
C ILE A 45 -11.33 8.62 5.77
N PRO A 46 -12.04 8.62 4.62
CA PRO A 46 -13.50 8.72 4.63
C PRO A 46 -14.18 7.57 5.39
N LEU A 47 -13.66 6.35 5.32
CA LEU A 47 -14.17 5.20 6.08
C LEU A 47 -14.02 5.39 7.59
N ALA A 48 -12.84 5.81 8.06
CA ALA A 48 -12.59 6.08 9.47
C ALA A 48 -13.46 7.23 9.99
N LEU A 49 -13.62 8.30 9.21
CA LEU A 49 -14.49 9.42 9.58
C LEU A 49 -15.97 9.01 9.62
N HIS A 50 -16.41 8.17 8.70
CA HIS A 50 -17.75 7.59 8.75
C HIS A 50 -17.94 6.79 10.05
N PHE A 51 -17.02 5.88 10.38
CA PHE A 51 -17.05 5.11 11.61
C PHE A 51 -17.09 6.00 12.86
N LEU A 52 -16.25 7.03 12.93
CA LEU A 52 -16.25 8.01 14.02
C LEU A 52 -17.56 8.80 14.11
N SER A 53 -18.19 9.14 12.99
CA SER A 53 -19.48 9.84 12.99
C SER A 53 -20.60 9.01 13.62
N VAL A 54 -20.51 7.68 13.51
CA VAL A 54 -21.49 6.73 14.05
C VAL A 54 -21.19 6.38 15.51
N HIS A 55 -19.91 6.19 15.84
CA HIS A 55 -19.51 5.61 17.13
C HIS A 55 -18.79 6.57 18.08
N GLY A 56 -18.18 7.65 17.59
CA GLY A 56 -17.29 8.53 18.36
C GLY A 56 -17.96 9.68 19.12
N ILE A 57 -19.26 9.92 18.90
CA ILE A 57 -19.95 11.08 19.49
C ILE A 57 -20.00 10.99 21.02
N GLY A 58 -19.36 11.96 21.69
CA GLY A 58 -19.27 12.01 23.15
C GLY A 58 -18.52 10.84 23.81
N LYS A 59 -17.77 10.04 23.04
CA LYS A 59 -17.04 8.85 23.51
C LYS A 59 -15.58 9.15 23.78
N LYS A 60 -14.94 8.39 24.69
CA LYS A 60 -13.47 8.44 24.82
C LYS A 60 -12.82 7.64 23.69
N ILE A 61 -12.03 8.32 22.86
CA ILE A 61 -11.45 7.78 21.62
C ILE A 61 -9.93 7.66 21.76
N LEU A 62 -9.37 6.57 21.25
CA LEU A 62 -7.94 6.40 21.01
C LEU A 62 -7.66 6.29 19.50
N GLU A 63 -6.69 7.04 19.01
CA GLU A 63 -6.02 6.78 17.74
C GLU A 63 -4.68 6.09 17.98
N VAL A 64 -4.48 4.93 17.33
CA VAL A 64 -3.20 4.21 17.30
C VAL A 64 -2.53 4.50 15.97
N GLY A 65 -1.44 5.25 16.03
CA GLY A 65 -0.81 5.94 14.90
C GLY A 65 -1.31 7.38 14.80
N ASN A 66 -0.49 8.31 14.28
CA ASN A 66 -0.85 9.72 14.17
C ASN A 66 -1.28 10.09 12.73
N VAL A 67 -2.47 9.63 12.30
CA VAL A 67 -2.93 9.79 10.90
C VAL A 67 -3.93 10.92 10.73
N LEU A 68 -5.00 10.94 11.53
CA LEU A 68 -6.14 11.85 11.38
C LEU A 68 -5.77 13.31 11.62
N ARG A 69 -4.70 13.58 12.38
CA ARG A 69 -4.16 14.93 12.54
C ARG A 69 -3.89 15.61 11.19
N HIS A 70 -3.35 14.87 10.22
CA HIS A 70 -3.08 15.39 8.88
C HIS A 70 -4.35 15.70 8.08
N TYR A 71 -5.50 15.27 8.58
CA TYR A 71 -6.83 15.47 7.99
C TYR A 71 -7.77 16.16 8.98
N SER A 72 -7.24 16.95 9.91
CA SER A 72 -8.00 17.63 10.97
C SER A 72 -9.16 18.48 10.46
N VAL A 73 -9.04 19.06 9.26
CA VAL A 73 -10.13 19.81 8.59
C VAL A 73 -11.36 18.93 8.35
N LEU A 74 -11.18 17.65 8.00
CA LEU A 74 -12.29 16.70 7.86
C LEU A 74 -12.80 16.22 9.21
N LEU A 75 -11.87 15.96 10.15
CA LEU A 75 -12.24 15.52 11.50
C LEU A 75 -13.13 16.53 12.23
N GLN A 76 -12.85 17.83 12.09
CA GLN A 76 -13.63 18.92 12.67
C GLN A 76 -15.06 19.02 12.13
N GLN A 77 -15.36 18.36 11.00
CA GLN A 77 -16.72 18.33 10.44
C GLN A 77 -17.64 17.37 11.18
N ILE A 78 -17.12 16.53 12.08
CA ILE A 78 -17.92 15.60 12.89
C ILE A 78 -18.38 16.32 14.18
N PRO A 79 -19.66 16.73 14.27
CA PRO A 79 -20.11 17.55 15.38
C PRO A 79 -20.21 16.72 16.67
N ARG A 80 -19.66 17.25 17.78
CA ARG A 80 -19.68 16.60 19.12
C ARG A 80 -18.88 15.30 19.18
N LEU A 81 -17.85 15.15 18.34
CA LEU A 81 -16.85 14.10 18.52
C LEU A 81 -16.28 14.19 19.95
N GLY A 82 -16.14 13.04 20.60
CA GLY A 82 -15.59 12.99 21.96
C GLY A 82 -14.08 13.26 22.00
N PRO A 83 -13.47 13.27 23.21
CA PRO A 83 -12.04 13.50 23.35
C PRO A 83 -11.24 12.39 22.64
N LEU A 84 -10.23 12.82 21.87
CA LEU A 84 -9.34 11.96 21.09
C LEU A 84 -7.94 12.00 21.69
N ASP A 85 -7.51 10.87 22.23
CA ASP A 85 -6.13 10.62 22.62
C ASP A 85 -5.40 9.98 21.41
N THR A 86 -4.17 10.41 21.09
CA THR A 86 -3.37 9.83 19.99
C THR A 86 -2.06 9.29 20.53
N ILE A 87 -1.70 8.04 20.16
CA ILE A 87 -0.40 7.44 20.46
C ILE A 87 0.38 7.18 19.18
N ASP A 88 1.69 7.39 19.21
CA ASP A 88 2.61 6.98 18.15
C ASP A 88 4.02 6.80 18.71
N LYS A 89 4.59 5.59 18.62
CA LYS A 89 5.89 5.28 19.22
C LYS A 89 7.04 6.13 18.67
N PHE A 90 6.97 6.56 17.42
CA PHE A 90 8.12 7.13 16.70
C PHE A 90 7.89 8.56 16.22
N GLU A 91 6.65 8.93 15.87
CA GLU A 91 6.34 10.29 15.43
C GLU A 91 6.13 11.23 16.62
N ALA A 92 7.13 12.07 16.90
CA ALA A 92 7.05 13.08 17.94
C ALA A 92 6.33 14.35 17.44
N TYR A 93 5.17 14.65 18.02
CA TYR A 93 4.39 15.86 17.72
C TYR A 93 3.70 16.37 18.99
N PRO A 94 3.44 17.70 19.15
CA PRO A 94 2.58 18.20 20.23
C PRO A 94 1.28 17.38 20.36
N ASP A 95 0.84 17.06 21.58
CA ASP A 95 -0.40 16.29 21.84
C ASP A 95 -0.43 14.84 21.33
N VAL A 96 0.68 14.30 20.83
CA VAL A 96 0.85 12.86 20.56
C VAL A 96 1.64 12.24 21.70
N MET A 97 1.12 11.14 22.26
CA MET A 97 1.82 10.38 23.29
C MET A 97 2.79 9.40 22.62
N ASN A 98 4.09 9.60 22.82
CA ASN A 98 5.11 8.71 22.27
C ASN A 98 5.25 7.40 23.06
N ILE A 99 4.29 6.50 22.87
CA ILE A 99 4.13 5.25 23.63
C ILE A 99 3.86 4.11 22.64
N ASP A 100 4.42 2.93 22.91
CA ASP A 100 4.09 1.70 22.19
C ASP A 100 2.66 1.25 22.55
N ILE A 101 1.87 0.79 21.58
CA ILE A 101 0.52 0.28 21.82
C ILE A 101 0.51 -0.83 22.89
N MET A 102 1.59 -1.63 22.95
CA MET A 102 1.74 -2.70 23.92
C MET A 102 1.87 -2.20 25.36
N ASP A 103 2.27 -0.95 25.57
CA ASP A 103 2.45 -0.32 26.88
C ASP A 103 1.20 0.44 27.37
N VAL A 104 0.16 0.55 26.55
CA VAL A 104 -1.07 1.27 26.90
C VAL A 104 -1.99 0.40 27.74
N ASN A 105 -2.42 0.93 28.89
CA ASN A 105 -3.31 0.24 29.84
C ASN A 105 -4.69 0.90 30.00
N THR A 106 -4.86 2.10 29.46
CA THR A 106 -6.12 2.86 29.57
C THR A 106 -7.17 2.28 28.64
N LYS A 107 -8.38 2.03 29.15
CA LYS A 107 -9.49 1.51 28.34
C LYS A 107 -10.27 2.63 27.63
N TYR A 108 -10.71 2.37 26.39
CA TYR A 108 -11.41 3.31 25.51
C TYR A 108 -12.75 2.76 25.06
N GLU A 109 -13.67 3.65 24.65
CA GLU A 109 -14.96 3.24 24.08
C GLU A 109 -14.88 3.09 22.56
N VAL A 110 -14.01 3.88 21.92
CA VAL A 110 -13.75 3.82 20.48
C VAL A 110 -12.24 3.81 20.27
N ILE A 111 -11.75 2.93 19.40
CA ILE A 111 -10.35 2.91 18.98
C ILE A 111 -10.29 2.93 17.46
N ILE A 112 -9.35 3.68 16.89
CA ILE A 112 -9.09 3.67 15.45
C ILE A 112 -7.60 3.42 15.19
N SER A 113 -7.28 2.69 14.14
CA SER A 113 -5.91 2.52 13.67
C SER A 113 -5.91 2.41 12.15
N ILE A 114 -5.28 3.37 11.49
CA ILE A 114 -5.43 3.52 10.04
C ILE A 114 -4.10 3.21 9.38
N SER A 115 -3.94 2.06 8.73
CA SER A 115 -2.67 1.60 8.15
C SER A 115 -1.48 1.93 9.09
N THR A 116 -1.44 1.22 10.22
CA THR A 116 -0.47 1.42 11.31
C THR A 116 -0.08 0.08 11.94
N VAL A 117 -1.05 -0.79 12.28
CA VAL A 117 -0.77 -2.04 12.99
C VAL A 117 0.14 -2.99 12.20
N GLU A 118 0.10 -2.93 10.86
CA GLU A 118 0.96 -3.71 9.97
C GLU A 118 2.46 -3.41 10.10
N HIS A 119 2.80 -2.25 10.68
CA HIS A 119 4.18 -1.83 10.94
C HIS A 119 4.69 -2.28 12.31
N VAL A 120 3.80 -2.72 13.22
CA VAL A 120 4.19 -3.10 14.57
C VAL A 120 5.11 -4.33 14.53
N GLY A 121 6.22 -4.25 15.25
CA GLY A 121 7.23 -5.32 15.27
C GLY A 121 8.11 -5.38 14.01
N GLN A 122 8.00 -4.43 13.08
CA GLN A 122 8.72 -4.47 11.79
C GLN A 122 9.92 -3.50 11.74
N ASN A 123 10.90 -3.87 10.93
CA ASN A 123 12.13 -3.11 10.72
C ASN A 123 11.90 -1.97 9.74
N GLY A 124 11.80 -0.75 10.25
CA GLY A 124 11.63 0.45 9.41
C GLY A 124 11.46 1.73 10.19
N TYR A 125 11.04 1.62 11.46
CA TYR A 125 10.75 2.77 12.30
C TYR A 125 11.64 2.85 13.57
N GLY A 126 12.69 2.03 13.67
CA GLY A 126 13.66 2.07 14.78
C GLY A 126 13.82 0.75 15.54
N GLU A 127 13.18 -0.32 15.08
CA GLU A 127 13.41 -1.67 15.60
C GLU A 127 14.65 -2.29 14.92
N HIS A 128 15.47 -3.01 15.70
CA HIS A 128 16.81 -3.47 15.30
C HIS A 128 16.95 -5.00 15.25
N GLU A 129 15.88 -5.75 15.53
CA GLU A 129 15.88 -7.22 15.55
C GLU A 129 15.05 -7.79 14.40
N ILE A 130 15.17 -9.09 14.11
CA ILE A 130 14.30 -9.74 13.11
C ILE A 130 12.85 -9.57 13.59
N GLY A 131 12.07 -8.80 12.83
CA GLY A 131 10.74 -8.38 13.24
C GLY A 131 9.82 -9.55 13.55
N ASP A 132 9.04 -9.43 14.62
CA ASP A 132 8.01 -10.42 14.95
C ASP A 132 6.89 -10.30 13.92
N ARG A 133 6.86 -11.26 12.98
CA ARG A 133 5.88 -11.31 11.90
C ARG A 133 4.43 -11.43 12.37
N GLU A 134 4.17 -11.73 13.64
CA GLU A 134 2.82 -11.75 14.21
C GLU A 134 2.54 -10.57 15.17
N ALA A 135 3.50 -9.68 15.40
CA ALA A 135 3.28 -8.48 16.20
C ALA A 135 2.11 -7.61 15.72
N PRO A 136 1.83 -7.47 14.39
CA PRO A 136 0.61 -6.81 13.94
C PRO A 136 -0.67 -7.44 14.49
N LEU A 137 -0.76 -8.77 14.58
CA LEU A 137 -1.91 -9.46 15.16
C LEU A 137 -1.98 -9.24 16.68
N LYS A 138 -0.84 -9.28 17.38
CA LYS A 138 -0.75 -8.99 18.82
C LYS A 138 -1.22 -7.56 19.12
N ALA A 139 -0.88 -6.59 18.27
CA ALA A 139 -1.37 -5.21 18.39
C ALA A 139 -2.89 -5.14 18.25
N ILE A 140 -3.49 -5.89 17.32
CA ILE A 140 -4.95 -5.96 17.16
C ILE A 140 -5.61 -6.60 18.40
N VAL A 141 -5.00 -7.65 18.97
CA VAL A 141 -5.46 -8.24 20.25
C VAL A 141 -5.37 -7.23 21.38
N GLN A 142 -4.29 -6.46 21.45
CA GLN A 142 -4.15 -5.40 22.45
C GLN A 142 -5.21 -4.30 22.26
N ILE A 143 -5.52 -3.91 21.02
CA ILE A 143 -6.63 -3.00 20.73
C ILE A 143 -7.96 -3.59 21.24
N TYR A 144 -8.25 -4.87 20.98
CA TYR A 144 -9.43 -5.53 21.53
C TYR A 144 -9.46 -5.50 23.07
N ASN A 145 -8.31 -5.71 23.71
CA ASN A 145 -8.20 -5.62 25.16
C ASN A 145 -8.42 -4.20 25.65
N LEU A 146 -7.91 -3.18 24.97
CA LEU A 146 -8.09 -1.79 25.37
C LEU A 146 -9.54 -1.28 25.22
N LEU A 147 -10.41 -1.99 24.51
CA LEU A 147 -11.83 -1.64 24.47
C LEU A 147 -12.52 -1.93 25.81
N LYS A 148 -13.34 -0.98 26.27
CA LYS A 148 -14.38 -1.23 27.27
C LYS A 148 -15.44 -2.16 26.69
N THR A 149 -16.15 -2.91 27.52
CA THR A 149 -17.29 -3.73 27.09
C THR A 149 -18.32 -2.89 26.32
N GLY A 150 -18.72 -3.37 25.14
CA GLY A 150 -19.57 -2.65 24.20
C GLY A 150 -18.85 -1.61 23.33
N GLY A 151 -17.57 -1.37 23.58
CA GLY A 151 -16.71 -0.51 22.75
C GLY A 151 -16.44 -1.10 21.37
N LYS A 152 -16.02 -0.23 20.46
CA LYS A 152 -15.80 -0.55 19.04
C LYS A 152 -14.41 -0.12 18.60
N ALA A 153 -13.77 -0.91 17.74
CA ALA A 153 -12.56 -0.47 17.05
C ALA A 153 -12.71 -0.54 15.53
N PHE A 154 -12.00 0.33 14.82
CA PHE A 154 -11.87 0.35 13.38
C PHE A 154 -10.39 0.32 13.01
N ILE A 155 -9.99 -0.70 12.25
CA ILE A 155 -8.61 -0.92 11.84
C ILE A 155 -8.57 -1.07 10.33
N THR A 156 -7.59 -0.48 9.66
CA THR A 156 -7.31 -0.74 8.23
C THR A 156 -5.88 -1.21 8.05
N VAL A 157 -5.70 -2.20 7.17
CA VAL A 157 -4.40 -2.80 6.84
C VAL A 157 -4.32 -3.14 5.35
N PRO A 158 -3.13 -3.13 4.73
CA PRO A 158 -2.94 -3.67 3.39
C PRO A 158 -3.28 -5.16 3.36
N PHE A 159 -4.01 -5.60 2.32
CA PHE A 159 -4.54 -6.96 2.23
C PHE A 159 -4.38 -7.58 0.84
N GLY A 160 -3.95 -8.84 0.81
CA GLY A 160 -3.88 -9.68 -0.37
C GLY A 160 -2.95 -10.89 -0.16
N LYS A 161 -1.87 -10.99 -0.92
CA LYS A 161 -0.83 -11.98 -0.66
C LYS A 161 -0.10 -11.67 0.65
N LEU A 162 0.16 -12.71 1.44
CA LEU A 162 0.95 -12.56 2.65
C LEU A 162 2.38 -12.18 2.28
N MET A 163 2.83 -11.01 2.69
CA MET A 163 4.16 -10.50 2.35
C MET A 163 4.80 -9.85 3.57
N ASP A 164 6.09 -10.10 3.71
CA ASP A 164 6.96 -9.41 4.66
C ASP A 164 7.84 -8.46 3.84
N LEU A 165 7.54 -7.17 3.91
CA LEU A 165 8.29 -6.13 3.19
C LEU A 165 9.46 -5.60 4.01
N GLY A 166 9.75 -6.19 5.17
CA GLY A 166 10.76 -5.73 6.14
C GLY A 166 10.23 -4.64 7.08
N TRP A 167 9.50 -3.65 6.54
CA TRP A 167 8.95 -2.51 7.28
C TRP A 167 7.42 -2.57 7.50
N LEU A 168 6.75 -3.54 6.87
CA LEU A 168 5.33 -3.83 7.08
C LEU A 168 5.01 -5.28 6.70
N ILE A 169 3.91 -5.81 7.25
CA ILE A 169 3.29 -7.07 6.82
C ILE A 169 2.03 -6.78 6.00
N GLN A 170 1.97 -7.25 4.74
CA GLN A 170 0.70 -7.29 4.01
C GLN A 170 -0.11 -8.49 4.49
N PHE A 171 -1.34 -8.25 4.95
CA PHE A 171 -2.17 -9.30 5.50
C PHE A 171 -2.71 -10.19 4.39
N SER A 172 -2.94 -11.46 4.71
CA SER A 172 -3.66 -12.41 3.87
C SER A 172 -4.86 -12.99 4.60
N SER A 173 -5.64 -13.81 3.90
CA SER A 173 -6.75 -14.54 4.52
C SER A 173 -6.27 -15.36 5.73
N ASN A 174 -5.38 -16.31 5.50
CA ASN A 174 -4.91 -17.21 6.56
C ASN A 174 -4.23 -16.46 7.72
N TYR A 175 -3.54 -15.35 7.44
CA TYR A 175 -2.91 -14.53 8.47
C TYR A 175 -3.94 -13.82 9.35
N LEU A 176 -4.99 -13.25 8.75
CA LEU A 176 -6.08 -12.61 9.49
C LEU A 176 -6.91 -13.60 10.32
N ASP A 177 -7.10 -14.83 9.82
CA ASP A 177 -7.85 -15.88 10.53
C ASP A 177 -7.18 -16.28 11.86
N LEU A 178 -5.86 -16.07 12.00
CA LEU A 178 -5.14 -16.28 13.26
C LEU A 178 -5.67 -15.43 14.41
N LEU A 179 -6.33 -14.28 14.16
CA LEU A 179 -6.98 -13.49 15.22
C LEU A 179 -7.99 -14.35 16.00
N VAL A 180 -8.70 -15.23 15.31
CA VAL A 180 -9.66 -16.17 15.90
C VAL A 180 -8.97 -17.47 16.28
N ASP A 181 -8.31 -18.11 15.31
CA ASP A 181 -7.85 -19.50 15.44
C ASP A 181 -6.71 -19.67 16.46
N LYS A 182 -5.86 -18.64 16.60
CA LYS A 182 -4.69 -18.65 17.48
C LYS A 182 -4.84 -17.70 18.66
N TYR A 183 -5.26 -16.48 18.39
CA TYR A 183 -5.34 -15.41 19.39
C TYR A 183 -6.69 -15.34 20.11
N GLY A 184 -7.68 -16.12 19.68
CA GLY A 184 -8.91 -16.32 20.44
C GLY A 184 -9.82 -15.09 20.52
N ILE A 185 -9.68 -14.11 19.62
CA ILE A 185 -10.72 -13.10 19.45
C ILE A 185 -11.99 -13.82 19.00
N PRO A 186 -13.13 -13.67 19.70
CA PRO A 186 -14.35 -14.35 19.30
C PRO A 186 -14.75 -13.96 17.87
N ALA A 187 -15.08 -14.93 17.01
CA ALA A 187 -15.41 -14.64 15.61
C ALA A 187 -16.53 -13.60 15.46
N GLN A 188 -17.55 -13.66 16.33
CA GLN A 188 -18.66 -12.71 16.35
C GLN A 188 -18.29 -11.30 16.85
N ALA A 189 -17.08 -11.12 17.40
CA ALA A 189 -16.52 -9.82 17.74
C ALA A 189 -15.89 -9.12 16.54
N ILE A 190 -15.62 -9.84 15.44
CA ILE A 190 -14.91 -9.32 14.27
C ILE A 190 -15.87 -9.21 13.09
N GLN A 191 -15.88 -8.05 12.45
CA GLN A 191 -16.46 -7.86 11.12
C GLN A 191 -15.37 -7.38 10.18
N THR A 192 -15.35 -7.90 8.96
CA THR A 192 -14.34 -7.54 7.96
C THR A 192 -14.99 -7.12 6.65
N TYR A 193 -14.42 -6.09 6.04
CA TYR A 193 -14.81 -5.59 4.73
C TYR A 193 -13.55 -5.38 3.90
N PHE A 194 -13.66 -5.51 2.57
CA PHE A 194 -12.50 -5.45 1.69
C PHE A 194 -12.72 -4.42 0.60
N MET A 195 -11.70 -3.60 0.34
CA MET A 195 -11.71 -2.64 -0.76
C MET A 195 -10.56 -2.96 -1.72
N LYS A 196 -10.84 -2.97 -3.02
CA LYS A 196 -9.87 -3.17 -4.09
C LYS A 196 -9.70 -1.89 -4.88
N LYS A 197 -8.45 -1.46 -5.09
CA LYS A 197 -8.12 -0.43 -6.07
C LYS A 197 -8.29 -1.06 -7.44
N ILE A 198 -9.25 -0.55 -8.22
CA ILE A 198 -9.53 -0.99 -9.58
C ILE A 198 -8.69 -0.19 -10.56
N ASP A 199 -8.50 1.10 -10.27
CA ASP A 199 -7.78 1.98 -11.18
C ASP A 199 -7.23 3.25 -10.54
N THR A 200 -6.27 3.88 -11.20
CA THR A 200 -5.75 5.22 -10.86
C THR A 200 -5.21 5.94 -12.10
N GLU A 201 -5.33 7.26 -12.13
CA GLU A 201 -4.59 8.06 -13.11
C GLU A 201 -3.07 7.95 -12.86
N ALA A 202 -2.27 7.98 -13.93
CA ALA A 202 -0.81 7.91 -13.87
C ALA A 202 -0.18 9.30 -13.59
N THR A 203 -0.70 10.02 -12.59
CA THR A 203 -0.18 11.33 -12.17
C THR A 203 -0.02 11.35 -10.65
N ILE A 204 1.00 12.04 -10.17
CA ILE A 204 1.17 12.31 -8.73
C ILE A 204 0.40 13.56 -8.29
N GLU A 205 -0.03 14.41 -9.23
CA GLU A 205 -0.77 15.63 -8.96
C GLU A 205 -2.27 15.34 -8.92
N GLY A 206 -2.76 14.97 -7.74
CA GLY A 206 -4.18 14.73 -7.47
C GLY A 206 -4.79 13.63 -8.33
N PRO A 207 -4.21 12.41 -8.38
CA PRO A 207 -4.76 11.36 -9.22
C PRO A 207 -6.16 10.99 -8.76
N ARG A 208 -7.06 10.88 -9.73
CA ARG A 208 -8.33 10.20 -9.52
C ARG A 208 -8.04 8.71 -9.35
N GLN A 209 -8.68 8.12 -8.34
CA GLN A 209 -8.58 6.70 -8.03
C GLN A 209 -9.98 6.09 -8.11
N LEU A 210 -10.04 4.81 -8.47
CA LEU A 210 -11.25 4.01 -8.45
C LEU A 210 -11.03 2.84 -7.48
N TRP A 211 -11.87 2.78 -6.48
CA TRP A 211 -11.88 1.76 -5.44
C TRP A 211 -13.28 1.18 -5.34
N GLN A 212 -13.36 -0.13 -5.15
CA GLN A 212 -14.60 -0.87 -5.07
C GLN A 212 -14.58 -1.80 -3.87
N GLN A 213 -15.69 -1.85 -3.13
CA GLN A 213 -15.90 -2.89 -2.13
C GLN A 213 -16.04 -4.24 -2.83
N CYS A 214 -15.32 -5.24 -2.33
CA CYS A 214 -15.15 -6.55 -2.96
C CYS A 214 -15.22 -7.68 -1.92
N GLU A 215 -15.28 -8.91 -2.41
CA GLU A 215 -15.16 -10.09 -1.58
C GLU A 215 -13.71 -10.37 -1.20
N ARG A 216 -13.49 -11.03 -0.05
CA ARG A 216 -12.15 -11.39 0.46
C ARG A 216 -11.29 -12.10 -0.60
N SER A 217 -11.88 -13.02 -1.35
CA SER A 217 -11.19 -13.83 -2.35
C SER A 217 -10.69 -13.02 -3.55
N GLU A 218 -11.28 -11.87 -3.84
CA GLU A 218 -10.89 -11.02 -4.98
C GLU A 218 -9.52 -10.33 -4.78
N LEU A 219 -9.00 -10.37 -3.55
CA LEU A 219 -7.71 -9.80 -3.16
C LEU A 219 -6.59 -10.85 -3.02
N GLU A 220 -6.86 -12.15 -3.16
CA GLU A 220 -5.88 -13.24 -2.93
C GLU A 220 -4.62 -13.17 -3.80
N HIS A 221 -4.66 -12.39 -4.89
CA HIS A 221 -3.54 -12.21 -5.81
C HIS A 221 -3.02 -10.77 -5.84
N THR A 222 -3.52 -9.91 -4.96
CA THR A 222 -3.07 -8.52 -4.86
C THR A 222 -1.72 -8.46 -4.15
N TYR A 223 -0.77 -7.76 -4.77
CA TYR A 223 0.55 -7.48 -4.21
C TYR A 223 0.62 -6.04 -3.73
N PHE A 224 1.40 -5.78 -2.68
CA PHE A 224 1.76 -4.41 -2.33
C PHE A 224 2.67 -3.82 -3.41
N HIS A 225 2.48 -2.55 -3.77
CA HIS A 225 3.14 -1.87 -4.88
C HIS A 225 2.88 -2.47 -6.28
N TYR A 226 1.85 -3.29 -6.47
CA TYR A 226 1.49 -3.80 -7.79
C TYR A 226 -0.01 -4.14 -7.94
N PRO A 227 -0.68 -3.72 -9.03
CA PRO A 227 -0.15 -2.89 -10.14
C PRO A 227 -0.11 -1.39 -9.82
N PHE A 228 -0.47 -1.01 -8.60
CA PHE A 228 -0.52 0.37 -8.14
C PHE A 228 0.45 0.57 -6.98
N ALA A 229 0.98 1.78 -6.83
CA ALA A 229 1.70 2.15 -5.62
C ALA A 229 0.88 1.91 -4.33
N PHE A 230 1.62 1.47 -3.31
CA PHE A 230 1.13 1.09 -1.98
C PHE A 230 0.11 -0.05 -2.04
N ALA A 231 -0.94 0.00 -1.22
CA ALA A 231 -1.91 -1.06 -1.17
C ALA A 231 -2.84 -1.02 -2.40
N GLY A 232 -2.86 -2.10 -3.18
CA GLY A 232 -3.89 -2.36 -4.18
C GLY A 232 -5.19 -2.94 -3.59
N GLY A 233 -5.14 -3.35 -2.32
CA GLY A 233 -6.27 -3.92 -1.58
C GLY A 233 -6.09 -3.67 -0.09
N ILE A 234 -7.18 -3.39 0.60
CA ILE A 234 -7.19 -3.22 2.06
C ILE A 234 -8.27 -4.07 2.71
N ALA A 235 -8.01 -4.47 3.96
CA ALA A 235 -9.02 -4.99 4.86
C ALA A 235 -9.39 -3.89 5.86
N VAL A 236 -10.69 -3.67 6.01
CA VAL A 236 -11.30 -2.92 7.11
C VAL A 236 -11.73 -3.94 8.15
N ILE A 237 -11.16 -3.87 9.35
CA ILE A 237 -11.43 -4.76 10.47
C ILE A 237 -12.16 -3.95 11.54
N GLU A 238 -13.41 -4.30 11.80
CA GLU A 238 -14.19 -3.73 12.89
C GLU A 238 -14.26 -4.71 14.06
N LEU A 239 -13.86 -4.26 15.24
CA LEU A 239 -13.93 -5.05 16.46
C LEU A 239 -15.05 -4.56 17.37
N SER A 240 -15.72 -5.50 18.04
CA SER A 240 -16.72 -5.22 19.07
C SER A 240 -16.34 -5.95 20.35
N LYS A 241 -16.12 -5.22 21.45
CA LYS A 241 -15.80 -5.86 22.73
C LYS A 241 -17.04 -6.52 23.33
N ILE A 242 -17.11 -7.85 23.21
CA ILE A 242 -18.25 -8.65 23.70
C ILE A 242 -17.91 -9.48 24.95
N ASP A 243 -16.64 -9.80 25.15
CA ASP A 243 -16.17 -10.66 26.23
C ASP A 243 -15.05 -9.97 27.02
N LYS A 244 -14.45 -10.72 27.94
CA LYS A 244 -13.30 -10.34 28.76
C LYS A 244 -12.07 -10.05 27.90
N ASP A 245 -11.03 -9.57 28.57
CA ASP A 245 -9.72 -9.47 27.95
C ASP A 245 -9.20 -10.86 27.58
N ILE A 246 -8.45 -10.88 26.48
CA ILE A 246 -7.78 -12.04 25.94
C ILE A 246 -6.39 -12.04 26.55
N GLU A 247 -6.02 -13.15 27.18
CA GLU A 247 -4.66 -13.33 27.66
C GLU A 247 -3.70 -13.47 26.47
N PRO A 248 -2.55 -12.78 26.49
CA PRO A 248 -1.54 -12.92 25.45
C PRO A 248 -1.15 -14.40 25.26
N SER A 249 -1.16 -14.86 24.01
CA SER A 249 -0.68 -16.19 23.65
C SER A 249 0.82 -16.11 23.36
N ASP A 250 1.66 -16.65 24.25
CA ASP A 250 3.11 -16.78 24.06
C ASP A 250 3.47 -18.01 23.19
N THR A 251 2.56 -18.44 22.32
CA THR A 251 2.80 -19.59 21.44
C THR A 251 3.79 -19.24 20.34
N LEU A 252 4.56 -20.25 19.89
CA LEU A 252 5.49 -20.12 18.77
C LEU A 252 4.79 -19.53 17.54
N SER A 253 5.54 -18.77 16.74
CA SER A 253 5.05 -18.20 15.48
C SER A 253 4.48 -19.30 14.57
N THR A 254 3.35 -19.01 13.94
CA THR A 254 2.66 -19.89 13.01
C THR A 254 3.47 -19.97 11.73
N SER A 255 3.73 -21.19 11.26
CA SER A 255 4.37 -21.37 9.97
C SER A 255 3.39 -20.99 8.86
N LEU A 256 3.57 -19.80 8.29
CA LEU A 256 2.85 -19.30 7.12
C LEU A 256 3.83 -19.05 5.98
N HIS A 257 3.34 -19.19 4.75
CA HIS A 257 4.12 -18.91 3.54
C HIS A 257 4.06 -17.42 3.21
N TYR A 258 5.21 -16.75 3.21
CA TYR A 258 5.34 -15.34 2.85
C TYR A 258 5.85 -15.23 1.42
N HIS A 259 5.07 -14.56 0.58
CA HIS A 259 5.44 -14.28 -0.80
C HIS A 259 6.56 -13.25 -0.89
N ALA A 260 7.45 -13.45 -1.86
CA ALA A 260 8.54 -12.52 -2.09
C ALA A 260 8.02 -11.13 -2.53
N PRO A 261 8.58 -10.03 -1.98
CA PRO A 261 8.25 -8.69 -2.42
C PRO A 261 8.51 -8.43 -3.90
N VAL A 262 7.63 -7.63 -4.51
CA VAL A 262 7.86 -7.05 -5.83
C VAL A 262 9.07 -6.10 -5.74
N LYS A 263 10.08 -6.30 -6.60
CA LYS A 263 11.27 -5.44 -6.64
C LYS A 263 11.03 -4.18 -7.45
N ILE A 264 10.29 -4.29 -8.54
CA ILE A 264 9.84 -3.17 -9.37
C ILE A 264 8.40 -3.49 -9.76
N GLY A 265 7.43 -2.63 -9.41
CA GLY A 265 6.00 -2.93 -9.59
C GLY A 265 5.16 -1.83 -10.24
N ASP A 266 5.69 -0.62 -10.35
CA ASP A 266 4.94 0.52 -10.87
C ASP A 266 5.88 1.56 -11.47
N LEU A 267 5.80 1.79 -12.79
CA LEU A 267 6.61 2.80 -13.48
C LEU A 267 6.29 4.23 -13.00
N TYR A 268 5.02 4.49 -12.73
CA TYR A 268 4.48 5.85 -12.63
C TYR A 268 4.57 6.44 -11.22
N PHE A 269 4.75 5.58 -10.22
CA PHE A 269 4.80 5.97 -8.82
C PHE A 269 6.05 5.50 -8.08
N SER A 270 6.99 4.84 -8.77
CA SER A 270 8.30 4.49 -8.20
C SER A 270 9.38 5.52 -8.56
N GLY A 271 10.60 5.33 -8.05
CA GLY A 271 11.75 6.21 -8.27
C GLY A 271 12.32 6.20 -9.71
N MET A 272 11.48 5.97 -10.71
CA MET A 272 11.84 6.00 -12.13
C MET A 272 12.19 7.42 -12.55
N THR A 273 13.30 7.57 -13.28
CA THR A 273 13.60 8.82 -13.95
C THR A 273 12.89 8.83 -15.30
N LEU A 274 12.01 9.81 -15.49
CA LEU A 274 11.17 9.99 -16.68
C LEU A 274 11.44 11.37 -17.31
N PRO A 275 11.47 11.50 -18.65
CA PRO A 275 11.37 12.79 -19.33
C PRO A 275 10.11 13.52 -18.89
N LYS A 276 10.16 14.86 -18.86
CA LYS A 276 8.98 15.67 -18.56
C LYS A 276 7.88 15.41 -19.61
N GLY A 277 6.67 15.11 -19.14
CA GLY A 277 5.48 15.11 -19.99
C GLY A 277 4.88 13.73 -20.30
N GLN A 278 4.54 12.96 -19.26
CA GLN A 278 3.50 11.95 -19.39
C GLN A 278 2.12 12.58 -19.20
N ASP A 279 1.12 12.10 -19.94
CA ASP A 279 -0.27 12.48 -19.68
C ASP A 279 -0.88 11.65 -18.53
N ARG A 280 -2.14 11.94 -18.17
CA ARG A 280 -2.86 11.22 -17.11
C ARG A 280 -3.11 9.74 -17.41
N ASP A 281 -2.84 9.33 -18.65
CA ASP A 281 -3.07 7.99 -19.19
C ASP A 281 -1.77 7.19 -19.24
N GLY A 282 -0.68 7.79 -18.74
CA GLY A 282 0.64 7.20 -18.72
C GLY A 282 1.37 7.26 -20.06
N TRP A 283 0.85 7.97 -21.07
CA TRP A 283 1.54 8.15 -22.35
C TRP A 283 2.68 9.14 -22.22
N ILE A 284 3.90 8.63 -22.40
CA ILE A 284 5.14 9.38 -22.46
C ILE A 284 5.38 9.76 -23.91
N THR A 285 5.50 11.06 -24.20
CA THR A 285 5.78 11.53 -25.56
C THR A 285 7.27 11.44 -25.85
N CYS A 286 7.64 10.79 -26.96
CA CYS A 286 9.03 10.52 -27.33
C CYS A 286 9.38 11.16 -28.66
N LEU A 287 9.85 12.42 -28.63
CA LEU A 287 10.16 13.21 -29.84
C LEU A 287 11.60 13.02 -30.33
N SER A 288 12.54 12.74 -29.42
CA SER A 288 13.96 12.58 -29.73
C SER A 288 14.46 11.16 -29.49
N THR A 289 15.69 10.89 -29.89
CA THR A 289 16.45 9.72 -29.42
C THR A 289 16.88 9.93 -27.97
N GLY A 290 16.94 8.86 -27.18
CA GLY A 290 17.36 8.90 -25.78
C GLY A 290 16.54 7.99 -24.87
N TYR A 291 16.82 8.05 -23.57
CA TYR A 291 16.05 7.30 -22.58
C TYR A 291 14.65 7.86 -22.41
N VAL A 292 13.67 6.98 -22.56
CA VAL A 292 12.26 7.23 -22.24
C VAL A 292 12.03 7.05 -20.75
N PHE A 293 12.73 6.12 -20.12
CA PHE A 293 12.85 6.04 -18.67
C PHE A 293 14.03 5.17 -18.27
N TYR A 294 14.45 5.31 -17.02
CA TYR A 294 15.34 4.37 -16.36
C TYR A 294 15.12 4.33 -14.85
N GLY A 295 15.45 3.20 -14.22
CA GLY A 295 15.32 2.96 -12.78
C GLY A 295 14.30 1.86 -12.44
N PRO A 296 13.75 1.86 -11.20
CA PRO A 296 14.45 2.38 -10.03
C PRO A 296 15.75 1.59 -9.82
N TYR A 297 16.62 2.06 -8.94
CA TYR A 297 17.85 1.32 -8.60
C TYR A 297 17.55 0.35 -7.46
N VAL A 298 17.70 -0.95 -7.71
CA VAL A 298 17.46 -2.02 -6.74
C VAL A 298 18.67 -2.96 -6.65
N THR A 299 18.75 -3.71 -5.54
CA THR A 299 19.70 -4.83 -5.41
C THR A 299 18.99 -6.14 -5.66
N LEU A 300 19.59 -6.99 -6.50
CA LEU A 300 19.14 -8.36 -6.75
C LEU A 300 20.12 -9.34 -6.11
N GLU A 301 19.61 -10.23 -5.28
CA GLU A 301 20.38 -11.31 -4.65
C GLU A 301 20.48 -12.52 -5.58
N PRO A 302 21.41 -13.47 -5.33
CA PRO A 302 21.55 -14.68 -6.13
C PRO A 302 20.28 -15.55 -6.12
N GLN A 303 19.46 -15.47 -7.17
CA GLN A 303 18.28 -16.29 -7.41
C GLN A 303 17.69 -16.02 -8.80
N SER A 304 16.54 -16.63 -9.10
CA SER A 304 15.82 -16.38 -10.34
C SER A 304 14.79 -15.26 -10.16
N TYR A 305 14.58 -14.46 -11.21
CA TYR A 305 13.63 -13.36 -11.23
C TYR A 305 12.76 -13.42 -12.49
N SER A 306 11.48 -13.08 -12.36
CA SER A 306 10.59 -12.84 -13.51
C SER A 306 10.52 -11.36 -13.80
N LEU A 307 10.76 -10.99 -15.07
CA LEU A 307 10.43 -9.69 -15.63
C LEU A 307 9.20 -9.84 -16.51
N ASP A 308 8.12 -9.16 -16.14
CA ASP A 308 6.87 -9.09 -16.88
C ASP A 308 6.55 -7.63 -17.20
N MET A 309 6.53 -7.26 -18.47
CA MET A 309 6.25 -5.90 -18.91
C MET A 309 5.27 -5.88 -20.08
N ASP A 310 4.25 -5.05 -19.98
CA ASP A 310 3.37 -4.73 -21.12
C ASP A 310 3.77 -3.35 -21.60
N ILE A 311 4.18 -3.24 -22.86
CA ILE A 311 4.50 -1.96 -23.51
C ILE A 311 3.50 -1.68 -24.61
N GLU A 312 2.95 -0.47 -24.62
CA GLU A 312 2.10 0.01 -25.69
C GLU A 312 2.75 1.16 -26.44
N ILE A 313 2.64 1.15 -27.77
CA ILE A 313 3.30 2.12 -28.65
C ILE A 313 2.29 2.73 -29.61
N ARG A 314 2.30 4.07 -29.70
CA ARG A 314 1.60 4.86 -30.73
C ARG A 314 2.62 5.54 -31.64
N GLY A 315 2.36 5.55 -32.94
CA GLY A 315 3.24 6.17 -33.94
C GLY A 315 4.35 5.23 -34.42
N GLN A 316 5.43 5.80 -34.95
CA GLN A 316 6.58 5.05 -35.46
C GLN A 316 7.75 5.27 -34.51
N GLY A 317 8.09 4.28 -33.70
CA GLY A 317 9.23 4.34 -32.77
C GLY A 317 9.98 3.02 -32.77
N LEU A 318 11.28 3.07 -32.54
CA LEU A 318 12.15 1.92 -32.38
C LEU A 318 12.74 1.98 -30.97
N PHE A 319 12.53 0.94 -30.17
CA PHE A 319 12.98 0.94 -28.77
C PHE A 319 13.85 -0.27 -28.43
N THR A 320 14.66 -0.09 -27.40
CA THR A 320 15.42 -1.13 -26.73
C THR A 320 15.07 -1.09 -25.24
N LEU A 321 14.66 -2.23 -24.69
CA LEU A 321 14.45 -2.43 -23.27
C LEU A 321 15.63 -3.20 -22.70
N GLU A 322 16.22 -2.73 -21.61
CA GLU A 322 17.36 -3.39 -20.96
C GLU A 322 17.14 -3.49 -19.47
N LEU A 323 17.67 -4.57 -18.89
CA LEU A 323 17.93 -4.67 -17.47
C LEU A 323 19.44 -4.58 -17.29
N THR A 324 19.90 -3.60 -16.53
CA THR A 324 21.33 -3.31 -16.37
C THR A 324 21.71 -3.20 -14.91
N ALA A 325 22.94 -3.56 -14.55
CA ALA A 325 23.54 -3.40 -13.23
C ALA A 325 24.64 -2.31 -13.24
N ASP A 326 25.10 -1.92 -12.04
CA ASP A 326 26.20 -0.98 -11.85
C ASP A 326 25.98 0.36 -12.60
N PHE A 327 24.81 0.97 -12.39
CA PHE A 327 24.39 2.23 -13.03
C PHE A 327 24.38 2.18 -14.56
N GLY A 328 24.10 1.01 -15.13
CA GLY A 328 24.02 0.82 -16.57
C GLY A 328 25.32 0.37 -17.23
N GLN A 329 26.35 0.06 -16.45
CA GLN A 329 27.64 -0.41 -16.98
C GLN A 329 27.60 -1.88 -17.42
N THR A 330 26.74 -2.69 -16.80
CA THR A 330 26.62 -4.12 -17.09
C THR A 330 25.23 -4.44 -17.61
N ILE A 331 25.11 -5.04 -18.80
CA ILE A 331 23.82 -5.50 -19.34
C ILE A 331 23.56 -6.91 -18.82
N LEU A 332 22.51 -7.06 -18.01
CA LEU A 332 22.04 -8.36 -17.53
C LEU A 332 21.12 -9.02 -18.56
N TRP A 333 20.29 -8.20 -19.23
CA TRP A 333 19.37 -8.65 -20.27
C TRP A 333 18.98 -7.48 -21.19
N SER A 334 18.67 -7.76 -22.46
CA SER A 334 18.30 -6.75 -23.46
C SER A 334 17.34 -7.31 -24.50
N GLN A 335 16.22 -6.61 -24.73
CA GLN A 335 15.30 -6.83 -25.83
C GLN A 335 15.41 -5.65 -26.80
N ARG A 336 15.88 -5.93 -28.02
CA ARG A 336 16.09 -4.93 -29.07
C ARG A 336 14.98 -4.98 -30.11
N ASN A 337 14.82 -3.88 -30.84
CA ASN A 337 13.90 -3.75 -31.97
C ASN A 337 12.41 -3.83 -31.61
N ILE A 338 12.04 -3.25 -30.47
CA ILE A 338 10.64 -3.08 -30.09
C ILE A 338 10.04 -1.98 -30.96
N VAL A 339 9.15 -2.34 -31.88
CA VAL A 339 8.56 -1.40 -32.87
C VAL A 339 7.03 -1.29 -32.81
N ARG A 340 6.40 -2.12 -31.97
CA ARG A 340 4.95 -2.18 -31.77
C ARG A 340 4.65 -2.56 -30.32
N SER A 341 3.41 -2.37 -29.89
CA SER A 341 2.94 -2.85 -28.60
C SER A 341 3.17 -4.36 -28.45
N GLU A 342 3.67 -4.79 -27.30
CA GLU A 342 3.95 -6.20 -27.00
C GLU A 342 3.95 -6.48 -25.51
N ASN A 343 3.75 -7.75 -25.15
CA ASN A 343 3.93 -8.25 -23.79
C ASN A 343 5.28 -8.97 -23.75
N ILE A 344 6.13 -8.59 -22.82
CA ILE A 344 7.50 -9.06 -22.64
C ILE A 344 7.54 -9.87 -21.35
N HIS A 345 7.95 -11.12 -21.47
CA HIS A 345 8.18 -12.01 -20.33
C HIS A 345 9.59 -12.59 -20.43
N ASN A 346 10.36 -12.48 -19.35
CA ASN A 346 11.71 -13.05 -19.30
C ASN A 346 12.05 -13.54 -17.89
N ILE A 347 12.78 -14.66 -17.81
CA ILE A 347 13.36 -15.16 -16.56
C ILE A 347 14.85 -14.82 -16.54
N LEU A 348 15.29 -14.10 -15.52
CA LEU A 348 16.69 -13.78 -15.26
C LEU A 348 17.22 -14.70 -14.17
N HIS A 349 18.40 -15.28 -14.39
CA HIS A 349 19.13 -16.03 -13.37
C HIS A 349 20.30 -15.20 -12.88
N VAL A 350 20.23 -14.76 -11.63
CA VAL A 350 21.28 -13.98 -10.96
C VAL A 350 22.14 -14.92 -10.13
N THR A 351 23.43 -15.02 -10.43
CA THR A 351 24.36 -15.94 -9.75
C THR A 351 25.14 -15.29 -8.62
N THR A 352 25.24 -13.96 -8.64
CA THR A 352 25.98 -13.12 -7.69
C THR A 352 25.14 -11.89 -7.38
N THR A 353 25.26 -11.31 -6.19
CA THR A 353 24.50 -10.10 -5.86
C THR A 353 24.81 -8.98 -6.85
N GLU A 354 23.76 -8.49 -7.54
CA GLU A 354 23.84 -7.39 -8.50
C GLU A 354 23.31 -6.12 -7.83
N SER A 355 24.15 -5.08 -7.77
CA SER A 355 23.80 -3.79 -7.16
C SER A 355 23.43 -2.76 -8.22
N ASN A 356 22.57 -1.81 -7.85
CA ASN A 356 22.12 -0.71 -8.73
C ASN A 356 21.53 -1.24 -10.04
N VAL A 357 20.75 -2.31 -9.94
CA VAL A 357 20.00 -2.85 -11.07
C VAL A 357 18.87 -1.90 -11.42
N GLU A 358 18.69 -1.63 -12.70
CA GLU A 358 17.67 -0.73 -13.23
C GLU A 358 17.06 -1.27 -14.53
N VAL A 359 15.80 -0.94 -14.77
CA VAL A 359 15.12 -1.17 -16.06
C VAL A 359 15.24 0.09 -16.89
N ARG A 360 15.67 -0.02 -18.15
CA ARG A 360 15.87 1.12 -19.06
C ARG A 360 15.09 0.91 -20.36
N LEU A 361 14.32 1.91 -20.76
CA LEU A 361 13.73 1.96 -22.10
C LEU A 361 14.37 3.09 -22.91
N HIS A 362 15.08 2.74 -23.98
CA HIS A 362 15.75 3.68 -24.86
C HIS A 362 15.03 3.76 -26.21
N LYS A 363 14.73 4.98 -26.67
CA LYS A 363 14.21 5.24 -28.01
C LYS A 363 15.34 5.54 -28.99
N HIS A 364 15.28 4.91 -30.15
CA HIS A 364 16.14 5.14 -31.30
C HIS A 364 15.43 5.96 -32.39
N GLY A 365 16.20 6.78 -33.10
CA GLY A 365 15.72 7.57 -34.22
C GLY A 365 14.86 8.78 -33.82
N LEU A 366 14.46 9.55 -34.84
CA LEU A 366 13.78 10.85 -34.70
C LEU A 366 12.28 10.78 -35.02
N SER A 367 11.75 9.60 -35.33
CA SER A 367 10.32 9.45 -35.62
C SER A 367 9.47 9.71 -34.37
N ASN A 368 8.33 10.36 -34.54
CA ASN A 368 7.44 10.68 -33.43
C ASN A 368 6.70 9.42 -32.97
N SER A 369 6.74 9.19 -31.66
CA SER A 369 6.00 8.12 -31.02
C SER A 369 5.60 8.50 -29.61
N GLN A 370 4.63 7.79 -29.06
CA GLN A 370 4.32 7.79 -27.65
C GLN A 370 4.37 6.36 -27.13
N VAL A 371 4.77 6.19 -25.87
CA VAL A 371 4.73 4.88 -25.22
C VAL A 371 4.04 4.97 -23.88
N ARG A 372 3.39 3.89 -23.46
CA ARG A 372 2.98 3.69 -22.07
C ARG A 372 3.32 2.27 -21.65
N VAL A 373 3.44 2.05 -20.35
CA VAL A 373 3.82 0.78 -19.77
C VAL A 373 2.79 0.42 -18.70
N PRO A 374 1.65 -0.18 -19.09
CA PRO A 374 0.58 -0.52 -18.15
C PRO A 374 1.00 -1.56 -17.10
N LYS A 375 2.05 -2.34 -17.38
CA LYS A 375 2.61 -3.35 -16.49
C LYS A 375 4.13 -3.29 -16.55
N LEU A 376 4.76 -3.19 -15.39
CA LEU A 376 6.20 -3.42 -15.22
C LEU A 376 6.41 -4.11 -13.87
N LEU A 377 6.71 -5.40 -13.92
CA LEU A 377 6.88 -6.24 -12.75
C LEU A 377 8.23 -6.96 -12.82
N LEU A 378 9.11 -6.69 -11.85
CA LEU A 378 10.28 -7.50 -11.55
C LEU A 378 10.07 -8.15 -10.19
N SER A 379 9.98 -9.47 -10.14
CA SER A 379 9.74 -10.23 -8.91
C SER A 379 10.71 -11.38 -8.77
N ALA A 380 11.10 -11.68 -7.53
CA ALA A 380 11.84 -12.90 -7.25
C ALA A 380 10.94 -14.12 -7.49
N LEU A 381 11.47 -15.13 -8.17
CA LEU A 381 10.80 -16.42 -8.25
C LEU A 381 11.09 -17.19 -6.96
N GLU A 382 10.03 -17.66 -6.30
CA GLU A 382 10.14 -18.53 -5.14
C GLU A 382 10.90 -19.81 -5.55
N GLN A 383 11.87 -20.21 -4.73
CA GLN A 383 12.64 -21.45 -4.93
C GLN A 383 11.85 -22.69 -4.55
#